data_AF-A0A5K0YIH9-F1
#
_entry.id   AF-A0A5K0YIH9-F1
#
_cell.length_a   1.000
_cell.length_b   1.000
_cell.length_c   1.000
_cell.angle_alpha   90.00
_cell.angle_beta   90.00
_cell.angle_gamma   90.00
#
_symmetry.space_group_name_H-M   'P 1'
#
loop_
_entity.id
_entity.type
_entity.pdbx_description
1 polymer ?
#
loop_
_entity_poly.entity_id
_entity_poly.type
_entity_poly.pdbx_seq_one_letter_code
_entity_poly.pdbx_strand_id
1 'polypeptide(L)'
;YLSELLQLRVTAASCICGGIHLQMDGQGSGDILLIQNLKNHKEEFANCSTFARRLSMGVDIFVNDTLSQSHRILASTVGVARFTYASIAGFHFEEELSVLMKAMKPPHRPYIAV
;
A
#
# COMPACT_ATOMS: atom_id res chain seq x y z
N TYR A 1 -1.27 10.25 16.71
CA TYR A 1 -1.93 10.73 15.49
C TYR A 1 -2.86 9.71 14.87
N LEU A 2 -2.40 8.67 14.14
CA LEU A 2 -3.33 7.74 13.46
C LEU A 2 -4.31 7.03 14.41
N SER A 3 -3.82 6.58 15.57
CA SER A 3 -4.67 5.96 16.61
C SER A 3 -5.74 6.91 17.17
N GLU A 4 -5.42 8.20 17.24
CA GLU A 4 -6.30 9.23 17.78
C GLU A 4 -7.40 9.59 16.78
N LEU A 5 -7.03 9.74 15.50
CA LEU A 5 -7.96 10.07 14.42
C LEU A 5 -8.93 8.93 14.11
N LEU A 6 -8.46 7.68 14.16
CA LEU A 6 -9.29 6.52 13.84
C LEU A 6 -10.04 5.96 15.05
N GLN A 7 -9.72 6.41 16.27
CA GLN A 7 -10.23 5.82 17.53
C GLN A 7 -10.01 4.30 17.62
N LEU A 8 -8.95 3.82 16.95
CA LEU A 8 -8.55 2.42 16.90
C LEU A 8 -7.14 2.24 17.46
N ARG A 9 -6.85 1.03 17.93
CA ARG A 9 -5.50 0.68 18.36
C ARG A 9 -4.60 0.57 17.14
N VAL A 10 -3.58 1.42 17.08
CA VAL A 10 -2.51 1.35 16.07
C VAL A 10 -1.23 0.90 16.76
N THR A 11 -0.75 -0.28 16.40
CA THR A 11 0.50 -0.84 16.92
C THR A 11 1.61 -0.65 15.89
N ALA A 12 2.76 -0.14 16.29
CA ALA A 12 3.92 -0.05 15.40
C ALA A 12 4.64 -1.41 15.33
N ALA A 13 4.92 -1.89 14.12
CA ALA A 13 5.68 -3.11 13.92
C ALA A 13 7.16 -2.87 14.25
N SER A 14 7.76 -3.79 15.00
CA SER A 14 9.17 -3.69 15.42
C SER A 14 10.13 -4.31 14.38
N CYS A 15 9.68 -5.28 13.58
CA CYS A 15 10.48 -5.86 12.50
C CYS A 15 9.63 -6.48 11.39
N ILE A 16 10.17 -6.50 10.17
CA ILE A 16 9.62 -7.23 9.00
C ILE A 16 10.29 -8.63 8.90
N CYS A 17 11.18 -8.96 9.85
CA CYS A 17 12.13 -10.07 9.74
C CYS A 17 11.51 -11.45 10.00
N GLY A 18 10.40 -11.55 10.73
CA GLY A 18 9.76 -12.82 11.13
C GLY A 18 8.38 -13.07 10.51
N GLY A 19 7.92 -12.21 9.61
CA GLY A 19 6.54 -12.20 9.12
C GLY A 19 5.61 -11.42 10.06
N ILE A 20 4.58 -10.80 9.48
CA ILE A 20 3.59 -9.99 10.21
C ILE A 20 2.79 -10.82 11.22
N HIS A 21 2.67 -12.12 10.96
CA HIS A 21 1.89 -13.08 11.75
C HIS A 21 2.23 -13.08 13.26
N LEU A 22 3.51 -12.97 13.63
CA LEU A 22 3.95 -13.02 15.03
C LEU A 22 3.45 -11.85 15.88
N GLN A 23 3.07 -10.72 15.27
CA GLN A 23 2.49 -9.58 15.99
C GLN A 23 0.96 -9.60 15.99
N MET A 24 0.34 -10.45 15.16
CA MET A 24 -1.12 -10.59 15.09
C MET A 24 -1.68 -11.51 16.18
N ASP A 25 -0.85 -12.34 16.84
CA ASP A 25 -1.28 -13.31 17.86
C ASP A 25 -1.94 -12.70 19.12
N GLY A 26 -1.93 -11.37 19.26
CA GLY A 26 -2.65 -10.64 20.32
C GLY A 26 -3.58 -9.53 19.80
N GLN A 27 -3.85 -9.52 18.49
CA GLN A 27 -4.52 -8.42 17.81
C GLN A 27 -5.98 -8.79 17.51
N GLY A 28 -6.92 -7.94 17.95
CA GLY A 28 -8.35 -8.16 17.71
C GLY A 28 -8.74 -7.82 16.27
N SER A 29 -9.91 -8.30 15.83
CA SER A 29 -10.50 -7.85 14.58
C SER A 29 -10.69 -6.32 14.60
N GLY A 30 -10.08 -5.61 13.65
CA GLY A 30 -10.19 -4.15 13.53
C GLY A 30 -9.03 -3.35 14.12
N ASP A 31 -8.03 -4.00 14.71
CA ASP A 31 -6.79 -3.32 15.10
C ASP A 31 -5.89 -3.07 13.87
N ILE A 32 -5.04 -2.04 13.95
CA ILE A 32 -4.17 -1.62 12.85
C ILE A 32 -2.71 -1.88 13.20
N LEU A 33 -1.98 -2.53 12.30
CA LEU A 33 -0.54 -2.67 12.39
C LEU A 33 0.13 -1.70 11.41
N LEU A 34 0.99 -0.81 11.92
CA LEU A 34 1.75 0.14 11.13
C LEU A 34 3.20 -0.32 10.98
N ILE A 35 3.60 -0.63 9.76
CA ILE A 35 4.96 -1.07 9.46
C ILE A 35 5.92 0.14 9.41
N GLN A 36 7.18 -0.08 9.77
CA GLN A 36 8.25 0.92 9.65
C GLN A 36 8.41 1.42 8.20
N ASN A 37 9.07 2.58 8.06
CA ASN A 37 9.28 3.22 6.76
C ASN A 37 10.06 2.29 5.81
N LEU A 38 9.37 1.82 4.77
CA LEU A 38 9.90 0.87 3.79
C LEU A 38 11.06 1.43 2.97
N LYS A 39 11.20 2.77 2.86
CA LYS A 39 12.33 3.42 2.19
C LYS A 39 13.68 3.16 2.86
N ASN A 40 13.68 2.70 4.10
CA ASN A 40 14.90 2.31 4.80
C ASN A 40 15.45 0.95 4.33
N HIS A 41 14.67 0.18 3.56
CA HIS A 41 15.06 -1.11 3.02
C HIS A 41 15.48 -0.97 1.56
N LYS A 42 16.71 -1.35 1.22
CA LYS A 42 17.18 -1.32 -0.18
C LYS A 42 16.39 -2.30 -1.04
N GLU A 43 15.90 -3.36 -0.42
CA GLU A 43 15.05 -4.39 -1.00
C GLU A 43 13.73 -3.85 -1.55
N GLU A 44 13.23 -2.75 -0.99
CA GLU A 44 12.03 -2.06 -1.47
C GLU A 44 12.24 -1.52 -2.89
N PHE A 45 13.33 -0.78 -3.09
CA PHE A 45 13.69 -0.20 -4.39
C PHE A 45 14.19 -1.24 -5.39
N ALA A 46 14.75 -2.35 -4.91
CA ALA A 46 15.16 -3.46 -5.76
C ALA A 46 14.01 -4.38 -6.18
N ASN A 47 12.77 -4.11 -5.74
CA ASN A 47 11.61 -4.99 -5.90
C ASN A 47 11.94 -6.45 -5.53
N CYS A 48 12.60 -6.63 -4.38
CA CYS A 48 13.12 -7.92 -3.99
C CYS A 48 11.98 -8.89 -3.68
N SER A 49 11.94 -10.02 -4.40
CA SER A 49 10.87 -11.02 -4.27
C SER A 49 10.75 -11.60 -2.84
N THR A 50 11.86 -11.79 -2.13
CA THR A 50 11.84 -12.33 -0.77
C THR A 50 11.34 -11.29 0.24
N PHE A 51 11.58 -9.99 -0.01
CA PHE A 51 11.05 -8.90 0.81
C PHE A 51 9.54 -8.73 0.57
N ALA A 52 9.10 -8.71 -0.69
CA ALA A 52 7.68 -8.69 -1.04
C ALA A 52 6.90 -9.89 -0.46
N ARG A 53 7.50 -11.09 -0.48
CA ARG A 53 6.90 -12.28 0.16
C ARG A 53 6.78 -12.11 1.68
N ARG A 54 7.76 -11.48 2.35
CA ARG A 54 7.68 -11.19 3.78
C ARG A 54 6.59 -10.16 4.10
N LEU A 55 6.42 -9.13 3.26
CA LEU A 55 5.39 -8.10 3.42
C LEU A 55 3.96 -8.65 3.26
N SER A 56 3.78 -9.71 2.48
CA SER A 56 2.47 -10.35 2.23
C SER A 56 2.14 -11.50 3.19
N MET A 57 3.05 -11.85 4.11
CA MET A 57 2.80 -12.94 5.06
C MET A 57 1.60 -12.62 5.96
N GLY A 58 0.56 -13.44 5.89
CA GLY A 58 -0.69 -13.24 6.65
C GLY A 58 -1.62 -12.17 6.05
N VAL A 59 -1.38 -11.75 4.80
CA VAL A 59 -2.20 -10.77 4.09
C VAL A 59 -2.92 -11.46 2.94
N ASP A 60 -4.25 -11.55 3.01
CA ASP A 60 -5.07 -12.12 1.94
C ASP A 60 -5.27 -11.13 0.79
N ILE A 61 -5.52 -9.86 1.14
CA ILE A 61 -5.88 -8.80 0.19
C ILE A 61 -4.86 -7.67 0.31
N PHE A 62 -4.23 -7.33 -0.82
CA PHE A 62 -3.44 -6.13 -0.97
C PHE A 62 -4.30 -5.00 -1.53
N VAL A 63 -4.25 -3.83 -0.89
CA VAL A 63 -4.92 -2.61 -1.36
C VAL A 63 -3.85 -1.56 -1.65
N ASN A 64 -3.74 -1.13 -2.90
CA ASN A 64 -2.87 -0.03 -3.29
C ASN A 64 -3.68 1.26 -3.36
N ASP A 65 -3.52 2.12 -2.36
CA ASP A 65 -4.22 3.40 -2.26
C ASP A 65 -3.33 4.60 -2.62
N THR A 66 -2.29 4.40 -3.44
CA THR A 66 -1.33 5.48 -3.77
C THR A 66 -0.94 5.47 -5.26
N LEU A 67 -1.67 6.23 -6.09
CA LEU A 67 -1.35 6.34 -7.53
C LEU A 67 0.02 6.99 -7.76
N SER A 68 0.35 8.00 -6.95
CA SER A 68 1.59 8.77 -7.09
C SER A 68 2.87 7.94 -7.00
N GLN A 69 2.87 6.81 -6.27
CA GLN A 69 4.01 5.88 -6.17
C GLN A 69 3.93 4.73 -7.18
N SER A 70 2.79 4.56 -7.86
CA SER A 70 2.53 3.39 -8.71
C SER A 70 3.25 3.43 -10.05
N HIS A 71 3.90 4.55 -10.40
CA HIS A 71 4.83 4.64 -11.52
C HIS A 71 6.17 3.93 -11.25
N ARG A 72 6.44 3.50 -10.01
CA ARG A 72 7.70 2.84 -9.61
C ARG A 72 7.47 1.36 -9.37
N ILE A 73 8.46 0.55 -9.79
CA ILE A 73 8.49 -0.88 -9.53
C ILE A 73 9.11 -1.08 -8.14
N LEU A 74 8.27 -1.15 -7.10
CA LEU A 74 8.70 -1.35 -5.72
C LEU A 74 8.17 -2.67 -5.16
N ALA A 75 8.82 -3.19 -4.11
CA ALA A 75 8.36 -4.41 -3.47
C ALA A 75 7.00 -4.24 -2.79
N SER A 76 6.73 -3.08 -2.16
CA SER A 76 5.46 -2.79 -1.47
C SER A 76 4.28 -2.45 -2.39
N THR A 77 4.54 -2.15 -3.67
CA THR A 77 3.49 -1.79 -4.64
C THR A 77 3.29 -2.89 -5.68
N VAL A 78 4.36 -3.31 -6.35
CA VAL A 78 4.32 -4.28 -7.45
C VAL A 78 4.67 -5.68 -6.97
N GLY A 79 5.69 -5.80 -6.11
CA GLY A 79 6.17 -7.10 -5.65
C GLY A 79 5.13 -7.85 -4.80
N VAL A 80 4.50 -7.15 -3.85
CA VAL A 80 3.57 -7.73 -2.88
C VAL A 80 2.31 -8.29 -3.54
N ALA A 81 1.84 -7.66 -4.61
CA ALA A 81 0.65 -8.09 -5.37
C ALA A 81 0.79 -9.50 -5.95
N ARG A 82 2.02 -10.01 -6.12
CA ARG A 82 2.28 -11.37 -6.63
C ARG A 82 2.07 -12.46 -5.58
N PHE A 83 1.96 -12.09 -4.31
CA PHE A 83 1.92 -13.01 -3.18
C PHE A 83 0.62 -12.93 -2.36
N THR A 84 -0.27 -12.00 -2.71
CA THR A 84 -1.61 -11.88 -2.12
C THR A 84 -2.66 -12.54 -3.00
N TYR A 85 -3.74 -13.05 -2.41
CA TYR A 85 -4.83 -13.68 -3.17
C TYR A 85 -5.55 -12.68 -4.09
N ALA A 86 -5.80 -11.47 -3.59
CA ALA A 86 -6.38 -10.38 -4.37
C ALA A 86 -5.55 -9.10 -4.22
N SER A 87 -5.51 -8.32 -5.29
CA SER A 87 -4.89 -7.00 -5.32
C SER A 87 -5.85 -6.00 -5.94
N ILE A 88 -6.19 -4.95 -5.19
CA ILE A 88 -7.19 -3.97 -5.59
C ILE A 88 -6.64 -2.54 -5.45
N ALA A 89 -7.22 -1.61 -6.19
CA ALA A 89 -7.01 -0.19 -5.96
C ALA A 89 -7.84 0.25 -4.75
N GLY A 90 -7.27 1.12 -3.92
CA GLY A 90 -8.01 1.82 -2.88
C GLY A 90 -8.84 2.99 -3.44
N PHE A 91 -9.66 3.60 -2.59
CA PHE A 91 -10.56 4.68 -2.99
C PHE A 91 -9.81 5.93 -3.47
N HIS A 92 -8.74 6.35 -2.78
CA HIS A 92 -7.97 7.51 -3.23
C HIS A 92 -7.27 7.23 -4.55
N PHE A 93 -6.75 6.01 -4.74
CA PHE A 93 -6.17 5.62 -6.02
C PHE A 93 -7.21 5.73 -7.15
N GLU A 94 -8.42 5.20 -6.94
CA GLU A 94 -9.50 5.24 -7.93
C GLU A 94 -9.91 6.68 -8.27
N GLU A 95 -10.07 7.53 -7.25
CA GLU A 95 -10.39 8.94 -7.42
C GLU A 95 -9.32 9.68 -8.22
N GLU A 96 -8.04 9.54 -7.84
CA GLU A 96 -6.91 10.14 -8.55
C GLU A 96 -6.85 9.67 -10.01
N LEU A 97 -7.05 8.38 -10.26
CA LEU A 97 -7.06 7.82 -11.61
C LEU A 97 -8.24 8.37 -12.43
N SER A 98 -9.43 8.48 -11.84
CA SER A 98 -10.63 9.02 -12.50
C SER A 98 -10.42 10.48 -12.92
N VAL A 99 -9.84 11.30 -12.05
CA VAL A 99 -9.49 12.69 -12.35
C VAL A 99 -8.47 12.75 -13.49
N LEU A 100 -7.42 11.93 -13.45
CA LEU A 100 -6.40 11.86 -14.49
C LEU A 100 -7.00 11.44 -15.84
N MET A 101 -7.87 10.43 -15.85
CA MET A 101 -8.53 9.96 -17.07
C MET A 101 -9.44 11.02 -17.69
N LYS A 102 -10.17 11.78 -16.87
CA LYS A 102 -11.00 12.91 -17.31
C LYS A 102 -10.15 14.03 -17.92
N ALA A 103 -9.00 14.34 -17.30
CA ALA A 103 -8.07 15.33 -17.83
C ALA A 103 -7.47 14.88 -19.18
N MET A 104 -7.13 13.60 -19.35
CA MET A 104 -6.60 13.08 -20.61
C MET A 104 -7.63 13.05 -21.76
N LYS A 105 -8.93 13.03 -21.46
CA LYS A 105 -10.02 12.97 -22.45
C LYS A 105 -11.01 14.12 -22.24
N PRO A 106 -10.60 15.37 -22.50
CA PRO A 106 -11.45 16.53 -22.24
C PRO A 106 -12.69 16.50 -23.14
N PRO A 107 -13.90 16.58 -22.56
CA PRO A 107 -15.14 16.54 -23.34
C PRO A 107 -15.39 17.83 -24.14
N HIS A 108 -14.79 18.95 -23.74
CA HIS A 108 -15.04 20.27 -24.32
C HIS A 108 -13.75 21.03 -24.64
N ARG A 109 -13.81 21.85 -25.69
CA ARG A 109 -12.75 22.77 -26.12
C ARG A 109 -13.15 24.22 -25.81
N PRO A 110 -12.20 25.13 -25.51
CA PRO A 110 -10.76 24.93 -25.52
C PRO A 110 -10.26 24.13 -24.30
N TYR A 111 -9.31 23.23 -24.53
CA TYR A 111 -8.61 22.50 -23.48
C TYR A 111 -7.23 23.14 -23.30
N ILE A 112 -6.95 23.65 -22.11
CA ILE A 112 -5.76 24.43 -21.79
C ILE A 112 -5.01 23.73 -20.67
N ALA A 113 -3.72 23.50 -20.86
CA ALA A 113 -2.79 23.04 -19.83
C ALA A 113 -1.89 24.22 -19.41
N VAL A 114 -1.69 24.39 -18.11
CA VAL A 114 -0.87 25.45 -17.49
C VAL A 114 0.30 24.82 -16.75
#